data_AF-A0A1F9ZFY7-F1
#
_entry.id   AF-A0A1F9ZFY7-F1
#
_cell.length_a   1.000
_cell.length_b   1.000
_cell.length_c   1.000
_cell.angle_alpha   90.00
_cell.angle_beta   90.00
_cell.angle_gamma   90.00
#
_symmetry.space_group_name_H-M   'P 1'
#
loop_
_entity.id
_entity.type
_entity.pdbx_description
1 polymer ?
#
loop_
_entity_poly.entity_id
_entity_poly.type
_entity_poly.pdbx_seq_one_letter_code
_entity_poly.pdbx_strand_id
1 'polypeptide(L)'
;MRSASRSASDFRRVSKAGGIFRYPAVLALAGVVLLLGAGLLAVVPMWGFIGSLLQRLGGGPTQVNLLSAFLVAGISLAAGAYLLPRSLRFLKASWDPFAREELLGEMVPRSRELRYSLHLLRKSLLTMVGLGIIIGYIVMIVVGPFLLTFPYEFSPAEKHVPPGGAATASEVAIPSQWEPTSWVNASLAIVSDDQYASSDTVGQAISFKNISVPAVFQTVRNVEVGVEAYSPEGHTASVALSWDGGASWTQEGAVPFKTSDGAEPWYLSFGGDRAWSLKDLEAANLRVRITHVQAQGGPVGTLFLDVLQVRVTLTGQTHAWGTNELGQDMLSGIILGGIVDFRIGIIVVSLSVLIGVVLGVFAGYLGGASDELVMRITDMFLAIPGLILALAIAAMLGRSLENVLIALVLVSWPSYTRLVRGQTLSVREASYVEAARAVGASTRRVVFRHILPNTLSPIIVAATLDLGTIVLATAGLSFIGVGAQPWEPEWGIMISRGYQYITSGYWWEYMVPGLAIFFFVLAFNLFGDGLRDILDPRLRR
;
A
#
# COMPACT_ATOMS: atom_id res chain seq x y z
N MET A 1 -0.25 -31.06 66.63
CA MET A 1 -0.25 -29.60 66.95
C MET A 1 0.79 -28.76 66.20
N ARG A 2 1.93 -29.28 65.72
CA ARG A 2 2.93 -28.48 64.97
C ARG A 2 2.60 -28.20 63.48
N SER A 3 1.70 -28.96 62.83
CA SER A 3 1.33 -28.74 61.41
C SER A 3 0.29 -27.63 61.19
N ALA A 4 -0.55 -27.33 62.18
CA ALA A 4 -1.56 -26.28 62.08
C ALA A 4 -0.97 -24.86 62.17
N SER A 5 0.18 -24.70 62.84
CA SER A 5 0.83 -23.40 63.03
C SER A 5 1.59 -22.87 61.80
N ARG A 6 2.07 -23.76 60.91
CA ARG A 6 2.74 -23.36 59.66
C ARG A 6 1.74 -22.84 58.62
N SER A 7 0.58 -23.48 58.50
CA SER A 7 -0.49 -23.09 57.58
C SER A 7 -1.02 -21.66 57.85
N ALA A 8 -1.19 -21.29 59.13
CA ALA A 8 -1.64 -19.94 59.50
C ALA A 8 -0.60 -18.83 59.21
N SER A 9 0.70 -19.18 59.21
CA SER A 9 1.78 -18.23 58.92
C SER A 9 1.98 -17.97 57.42
N ASP A 10 1.74 -18.99 56.58
CA ASP A 10 1.75 -18.84 55.11
C ASP A 10 0.51 -18.08 54.61
N PHE A 11 -0.65 -18.27 55.24
CA PHE A 11 -1.87 -17.53 54.90
C PHE A 11 -1.74 -16.02 55.16
N ARG A 12 -1.04 -15.61 56.24
CA ARG A 12 -0.76 -14.19 56.51
C ARG A 12 0.32 -13.58 55.60
N ARG A 13 1.22 -14.39 55.03
CA ARG A 13 2.20 -13.90 54.03
C ARG A 13 1.57 -13.67 52.67
N VAL A 14 0.64 -14.54 52.25
CA VAL A 14 -0.13 -14.35 51.00
C VAL A 14 -1.07 -13.15 51.11
N SER A 15 -1.65 -12.87 52.29
CA SER A 15 -2.49 -11.69 52.50
C SER A 15 -1.71 -10.36 52.55
N LYS A 16 -0.41 -10.38 52.92
CA LYS A 16 0.45 -9.17 52.94
C LYS A 16 1.12 -8.85 51.59
N ALA A 17 1.24 -9.83 50.68
CA ALA A 17 1.66 -9.57 49.30
C ALA A 17 0.54 -8.95 48.42
N GLY A 18 -0.69 -8.84 48.96
CA GLY A 18 -1.86 -8.23 48.30
C GLY A 18 -1.88 -6.70 48.27
N GLY A 19 -0.77 -6.02 48.59
CA GLY A 19 -0.68 -4.55 48.64
C GLY A 19 -0.90 -3.84 47.30
N ILE A 20 -0.78 -4.55 46.17
CA ILE A 20 -0.93 -3.98 44.82
C ILE A 20 -2.37 -4.16 44.26
N PHE A 21 -3.22 -4.94 44.94
CA PHE A 21 -4.54 -5.34 44.43
C PHE A 21 -5.72 -4.83 45.28
N ARG A 22 -5.65 -3.58 45.79
CA ARG A 22 -6.76 -2.97 46.55
C ARG A 22 -7.86 -2.32 45.71
N TYR A 23 -7.72 -2.28 44.38
CA TYR A 23 -8.76 -1.77 43.45
C TYR A 23 -9.12 -2.76 42.32
N PRO A 24 -9.32 -4.08 42.56
CA PRO A 24 -9.47 -5.03 41.47
C PRO A 24 -10.85 -4.93 40.82
N ALA A 25 -11.88 -4.44 41.52
CA ALA A 25 -13.19 -4.19 40.92
C ALA A 25 -13.14 -2.94 40.03
N VAL A 26 -12.57 -1.83 40.50
CA VAL A 26 -12.50 -0.57 39.73
C VAL A 26 -11.49 -0.65 38.58
N LEU A 27 -10.35 -1.32 38.73
CA LEU A 27 -9.37 -1.53 37.65
C LEU A 27 -9.79 -2.63 36.66
N ALA A 28 -10.53 -3.66 37.11
CA ALA A 28 -11.11 -4.64 36.17
C ALA A 28 -12.34 -4.07 35.47
N LEU A 29 -13.16 -3.25 36.13
CA LEU A 29 -14.26 -2.52 35.48
C LEU A 29 -13.70 -1.45 34.53
N ALA A 30 -12.63 -0.73 34.89
CA ALA A 30 -11.92 0.18 33.98
C ALA A 30 -11.24 -0.57 32.84
N GLY A 31 -10.65 -1.75 33.08
CA GLY A 31 -10.06 -2.60 32.05
C GLY A 31 -11.12 -3.23 31.12
N VAL A 32 -12.29 -3.58 31.63
CA VAL A 32 -13.43 -4.10 30.86
C VAL A 32 -14.17 -2.99 30.14
N VAL A 33 -14.28 -1.78 30.72
CA VAL A 33 -14.76 -0.57 30.04
C VAL A 33 -13.72 -0.05 29.04
N LEU A 34 -12.42 -0.29 29.24
CA LEU A 34 -11.37 -0.03 28.25
C LEU A 34 -11.27 -1.12 27.19
N LEU A 35 -11.70 -2.36 27.43
CA LEU A 35 -11.71 -3.44 26.44
C LEU A 35 -13.03 -3.51 25.65
N LEU A 36 -14.16 -3.23 26.30
CA LEU A 36 -15.46 -3.00 25.65
C LEU A 36 -15.49 -1.61 25.01
N GLY A 37 -14.87 -0.62 25.65
CA GLY A 37 -14.60 0.70 25.09
C GLY A 37 -13.61 0.59 23.95
N ALA A 38 -12.44 -0.03 24.05
CA ALA A 38 -11.56 -0.22 22.89
C ALA A 38 -12.15 -1.19 21.85
N GLY A 39 -13.10 -2.06 22.19
CA GLY A 39 -13.82 -2.87 21.22
C GLY A 39 -14.90 -2.07 20.45
N LEU A 40 -15.75 -1.31 21.14
CA LEU A 40 -16.80 -0.48 20.52
C LEU A 40 -16.30 0.89 20.02
N LEU A 41 -15.36 1.53 20.72
CA LEU A 41 -14.61 2.74 20.34
C LEU A 41 -13.41 2.43 19.42
N ALA A 42 -13.03 1.18 19.19
CA ALA A 42 -12.32 0.87 17.94
C ALA A 42 -13.33 0.78 16.81
N VAL A 43 -14.45 0.08 16.97
CA VAL A 43 -15.38 -0.17 15.86
C VAL A 43 -16.06 1.08 15.30
N VAL A 44 -16.47 2.05 16.12
CA VAL A 44 -17.21 3.25 15.64
C VAL A 44 -16.26 4.36 15.13
N PRO A 45 -15.20 4.76 15.86
CA PRO A 45 -14.13 5.61 15.35
C PRO A 45 -13.26 4.96 14.27
N MET A 46 -13.04 3.63 14.22
CA MET A 46 -12.40 2.97 13.06
C MET A 46 -13.27 3.13 11.83
N TRP A 47 -14.60 3.12 11.93
CA TRP A 47 -15.43 3.32 10.76
C TRP A 47 -15.24 4.72 10.16
N GLY A 48 -15.19 5.75 11.01
CA GLY A 48 -14.88 7.13 10.60
C GLY A 48 -13.42 7.33 10.17
N PHE A 49 -12.46 6.73 10.89
CA PHE A 49 -11.03 6.79 10.60
C PHE A 49 -10.68 6.02 9.33
N ILE A 50 -11.11 4.77 9.18
CA ILE A 50 -10.96 3.96 7.96
C ILE A 50 -11.72 4.60 6.80
N GLY A 51 -12.94 5.12 7.02
CA GLY A 51 -13.67 5.87 5.99
C GLY A 51 -12.93 7.13 5.53
N SER A 52 -12.39 7.92 6.46
CA SER A 52 -11.60 9.13 6.18
C SER A 52 -10.21 8.81 5.61
N LEU A 53 -9.60 7.69 6.00
CA LEU A 53 -8.33 7.17 5.50
C LEU A 53 -8.51 6.64 4.08
N LEU A 54 -9.61 5.93 3.80
CA LEU A 54 -9.97 5.46 2.46
C LEU A 54 -10.32 6.61 1.51
N GLN A 55 -11.03 7.65 1.98
CA GLN A 55 -11.30 8.88 1.21
C GLN A 55 -10.04 9.70 0.94
N ARG A 56 -9.06 9.72 1.86
CA ARG A 56 -7.79 10.45 1.70
C ARG A 56 -6.73 9.66 0.92
N LEU A 57 -6.88 8.34 0.79
CA LEU A 57 -6.03 7.46 -0.02
C LEU A 57 -6.48 7.36 -1.49
N GLY A 58 -7.15 8.39 -2.02
CA GLY A 58 -7.49 8.50 -3.45
C GLY A 58 -8.72 7.72 -3.93
N GLY A 59 -9.47 7.07 -3.03
CA GLY A 59 -10.73 6.42 -3.38
C GLY A 59 -11.84 7.44 -3.61
N GLY A 60 -12.21 7.67 -4.86
CA GLY A 60 -13.48 8.34 -5.19
C GLY A 60 -14.67 7.64 -4.48
N PRO A 61 -15.80 8.34 -4.25
CA PRO A 61 -16.91 7.89 -3.41
C PRO A 61 -17.58 6.56 -3.84
N THR A 62 -17.16 5.95 -4.94
CA THR A 62 -17.66 4.69 -5.51
C THR A 62 -16.71 3.50 -5.38
N GLN A 63 -15.48 3.66 -4.88
CA GLN A 63 -14.48 2.56 -4.79
C GLN A 63 -14.34 1.89 -3.41
N VAL A 64 -15.11 2.32 -2.40
CA VAL A 64 -15.22 1.57 -1.14
C VAL A 64 -16.20 0.42 -1.35
N ASN A 65 -15.68 -0.65 -1.94
CA ASN A 65 -16.48 -1.75 -2.45
C ASN A 65 -17.22 -2.49 -1.31
N LEU A 66 -18.47 -2.88 -1.54
CA LEU A 66 -19.35 -3.61 -0.61
C LEU A 66 -18.63 -4.79 0.06
N LEU A 67 -17.73 -5.46 -0.66
CA LEU A 67 -16.87 -6.55 -0.17
C LEU A 67 -16.00 -6.16 1.03
N SER A 68 -15.39 -4.97 1.02
CA SER A 68 -14.60 -4.46 2.15
C SER A 68 -15.47 -4.19 3.38
N ALA A 69 -16.67 -3.65 3.17
CA ALA A 69 -17.66 -3.42 4.22
C ALA A 69 -18.23 -4.74 4.79
N PHE A 70 -18.52 -5.72 3.94
CA PHE A 70 -18.94 -7.07 4.34
C PHE A 70 -17.85 -7.82 5.10
N LEU A 71 -16.58 -7.61 4.78
CA LEU A 71 -15.44 -8.21 5.48
C LEU A 71 -15.21 -7.60 6.85
N VAL A 72 -15.22 -6.27 6.96
CA VAL A 72 -15.16 -5.61 8.27
C VAL A 72 -16.36 -6.02 9.11
N ALA A 73 -17.57 -6.09 8.53
CA ALA A 73 -18.76 -6.58 9.22
C ALA A 73 -18.62 -8.06 9.62
N GLY A 74 -18.12 -8.93 8.73
CA GLY A 74 -17.97 -10.37 8.95
C GLY A 74 -16.91 -10.70 10.00
N ILE A 75 -15.73 -10.07 9.93
CA ILE A 75 -14.67 -10.18 10.94
C ILE A 75 -15.16 -9.61 12.26
N SER A 76 -15.87 -8.47 12.25
CA SER A 76 -16.44 -7.88 13.47
C SER A 76 -17.54 -8.75 14.07
N LEU A 77 -18.35 -9.43 13.25
CA LEU A 77 -19.38 -10.37 13.70
C LEU A 77 -18.77 -11.66 14.23
N ALA A 78 -17.71 -12.19 13.61
CA ALA A 78 -17.00 -13.38 14.08
C ALA A 78 -16.21 -13.09 15.37
N ALA A 79 -15.48 -11.97 15.40
CA ALA A 79 -14.80 -11.48 16.60
C ALA A 79 -15.81 -11.17 17.70
N GLY A 80 -16.93 -10.52 17.36
CA GLY A 80 -18.05 -10.28 18.26
C GLY A 80 -18.64 -11.59 18.80
N ALA A 81 -18.95 -12.57 17.95
CA ALA A 81 -19.47 -13.86 18.38
C ALA A 81 -18.50 -14.63 19.29
N TYR A 82 -17.19 -14.43 19.14
CA TYR A 82 -16.16 -15.05 19.97
C TYR A 82 -15.89 -14.28 21.29
N LEU A 83 -15.81 -12.95 21.21
CA LEU A 83 -15.43 -12.07 22.31
C LEU A 83 -16.63 -11.69 23.19
N LEU A 84 -17.84 -11.56 22.63
CA LEU A 84 -19.05 -11.15 23.35
C LEU A 84 -19.41 -12.16 24.48
N PRO A 85 -19.44 -13.49 24.27
CA PRO A 85 -19.69 -14.43 25.36
C PRO A 85 -18.60 -14.44 26.43
N ARG A 86 -17.37 -14.02 26.10
CA ARG A 86 -16.25 -13.94 27.07
C ARG A 86 -16.28 -12.65 27.87
N SER A 87 -16.53 -11.53 27.20
CA SER A 87 -16.67 -10.23 27.84
C SER A 87 -17.88 -10.20 28.77
N LEU A 88 -19.00 -10.83 28.39
CA LEU A 88 -20.16 -11.02 29.28
C LEU A 88 -19.83 -11.84 30.54
N ARG A 89 -18.99 -12.88 30.43
CA ARG A 89 -18.50 -13.63 31.61
C ARG A 89 -17.61 -12.79 32.52
N PHE A 90 -16.78 -11.93 31.94
CA PHE A 90 -15.98 -10.95 32.69
C PHE A 90 -16.85 -9.92 33.42
N LEU A 91 -17.90 -9.43 32.74
CA LEU A 91 -18.88 -8.51 33.31
C LEU A 91 -19.62 -9.17 34.49
N LYS A 92 -20.08 -10.42 34.31
CA LYS A 92 -20.69 -11.20 35.39
C LYS A 92 -19.73 -11.40 36.57
N ALA A 93 -18.47 -11.70 36.30
CA ALA A 93 -17.41 -11.84 37.31
C ALA A 93 -17.08 -10.53 38.07
N SER A 94 -17.54 -9.37 37.60
CA SER A 94 -17.34 -8.09 38.29
C SER A 94 -18.23 -7.93 39.53
N TRP A 95 -19.41 -8.56 39.54
CA TRP A 95 -20.40 -8.47 40.62
C TRP A 95 -20.75 -9.82 41.27
N ASP A 96 -20.49 -10.94 40.61
CA ASP A 96 -20.73 -12.29 41.15
C ASP A 96 -19.40 -12.95 41.58
N PRO A 97 -19.16 -13.15 42.89
CA PRO A 97 -17.95 -13.76 43.40
C PRO A 97 -17.71 -15.18 42.87
N PHE A 98 -18.77 -15.95 42.61
CA PHE A 98 -18.67 -17.33 42.16
C PHE A 98 -18.26 -17.39 40.68
N ALA A 99 -18.87 -16.54 39.84
CA ALA A 99 -18.46 -16.36 38.46
C ALA A 99 -17.01 -15.85 38.34
N ARG A 100 -16.54 -15.07 39.32
CA ARG A 100 -15.15 -14.61 39.40
C ARG A 100 -14.18 -15.75 39.66
N GLU A 101 -14.48 -16.64 40.61
CA GLU A 101 -13.63 -17.81 40.88
C GLU A 101 -13.58 -18.77 39.68
N GLU A 102 -14.73 -19.03 39.04
CA GLU A 102 -14.79 -19.85 37.83
C GLU A 102 -13.95 -19.25 36.68
N LEU A 103 -14.07 -17.94 36.45
CA LEU A 103 -13.33 -17.22 35.42
C LEU A 103 -11.83 -17.18 35.71
N LEU A 104 -11.43 -16.95 36.96
CA LEU A 104 -10.03 -17.00 37.38
C LEU A 104 -9.46 -18.42 37.25
N GLY A 105 -10.25 -19.45 37.57
CA GLY A 105 -9.90 -20.86 37.36
C GLY A 105 -9.61 -21.18 35.89
N GLU A 106 -10.37 -20.63 34.94
CA GLU A 106 -10.09 -20.78 33.50
C GLU A 106 -8.91 -19.92 33.01
N MET A 107 -8.79 -18.67 33.50
CA MET A 107 -7.87 -17.67 32.92
C MET A 107 -6.46 -17.72 33.48
N VAL A 108 -6.28 -18.07 34.76
CA VAL A 108 -4.94 -18.12 35.37
C VAL A 108 -4.05 -19.15 34.65
N PRO A 109 -4.48 -20.40 34.39
CA PRO A 109 -3.69 -21.36 33.62
C PRO A 109 -3.37 -20.85 32.21
N ARG A 110 -4.38 -20.36 31.48
CA ARG A 110 -4.19 -19.81 30.12
C ARG A 110 -3.23 -18.63 30.07
N SER A 111 -3.25 -17.75 31.08
CA SER A 111 -2.31 -16.63 31.16
C SER A 111 -0.86 -17.08 31.37
N ARG A 112 -0.67 -18.22 32.05
CA ARG A 112 0.66 -18.83 32.23
C ARG A 112 1.11 -19.49 30.93
N GLU A 113 0.21 -20.21 30.25
CA GLU A 113 0.48 -20.76 28.92
C GLU A 113 0.80 -19.68 27.89
N LEU A 114 0.03 -18.59 27.84
CA LEU A 114 0.29 -17.47 26.94
C LEU A 114 1.65 -16.83 27.23
N ARG A 115 2.00 -16.62 28.51
CA ARG A 115 3.33 -16.10 28.88
C ARG A 115 4.45 -17.06 28.46
N TYR A 116 4.25 -18.35 28.61
CA TYR A 116 5.21 -19.36 28.17
C TYR A 116 5.35 -19.39 26.64
N SER A 117 4.25 -19.32 25.91
CA SER A 117 4.24 -19.19 24.44
C SER A 117 4.92 -17.90 23.97
N LEU A 118 4.66 -16.77 24.62
CA LEU A 118 5.35 -15.50 24.33
C LEU A 118 6.85 -15.57 24.66
N HIS A 119 7.23 -16.30 25.71
CA HIS A 119 8.63 -16.54 26.05
C HIS A 119 9.34 -17.39 24.98
N LEU A 120 8.66 -18.42 24.47
CA LEU A 120 9.16 -19.25 23.37
C LEU A 120 9.31 -18.44 22.07
N LEU A 121 8.32 -17.60 21.73
CA LEU A 121 8.40 -16.69 20.57
C LEU A 121 9.66 -15.83 20.64
N ARG A 122 9.94 -15.26 21.81
CA ARG A 122 11.12 -14.40 22.03
C ARG A 122 12.45 -15.14 21.95
N LYS A 123 12.48 -16.44 22.17
CA LYS A 123 13.69 -17.25 22.07
C LYS A 123 14.01 -17.70 20.65
N SER A 124 13.01 -17.79 19.78
CA SER A 124 13.23 -18.11 18.38
C SER A 124 13.74 -16.87 17.63
N LEU A 125 15.02 -16.88 17.28
CA LEU A 125 15.65 -15.81 16.50
C LEU A 125 14.89 -15.58 15.18
N LEU A 126 14.58 -16.66 14.46
CA LEU A 126 13.90 -16.62 13.16
C LEU A 126 12.52 -15.98 13.27
N THR A 127 11.75 -16.34 14.30
CA THR A 127 10.41 -15.78 14.52
C THR A 127 10.46 -14.31 14.90
N MET A 128 11.46 -13.90 15.71
CA MET A 128 11.67 -12.50 16.06
C MET A 128 12.10 -11.66 14.85
N VAL A 129 12.91 -12.22 13.95
CA VAL A 129 13.26 -11.58 12.68
C VAL A 129 12.01 -11.41 11.81
N GLY A 130 11.22 -12.47 11.62
CA GLY A 130 9.97 -12.40 10.87
C GLY A 130 9.00 -11.35 11.43
N LEU A 131 8.78 -11.37 12.75
CA LEU A 131 7.94 -10.39 13.43
C LEU A 131 8.48 -8.96 13.30
N GLY A 132 9.80 -8.77 13.39
CA GLY A 132 10.44 -7.47 13.20
C GLY A 132 10.21 -6.90 11.80
N ILE A 133 10.31 -7.74 10.77
CA ILE A 133 10.01 -7.34 9.38
C ILE A 133 8.52 -7.00 9.24
N ILE A 134 7.60 -7.84 9.75
CA ILE A 134 6.16 -7.55 9.73
C ILE A 134 5.85 -6.19 10.39
N ILE A 135 6.42 -5.93 11.57
CA ILE A 135 6.26 -4.64 12.26
C ILE A 135 6.81 -3.50 11.40
N GLY A 136 7.96 -3.69 10.75
CA GLY A 136 8.52 -2.74 9.78
C GLY A 136 7.54 -2.40 8.66
N TYR A 137 6.91 -3.41 8.04
CA TYR A 137 5.86 -3.19 7.03
C TYR A 137 4.65 -2.47 7.58
N ILE A 138 4.18 -2.83 8.78
CA ILE A 138 3.02 -2.15 9.40
C ILE A 138 3.35 -0.69 9.67
N VAL A 139 4.55 -0.39 10.20
CA VAL A 139 5.00 0.99 10.41
C VAL A 139 5.11 1.73 9.08
N MET A 140 5.68 1.10 8.05
CA MET A 140 5.74 1.66 6.70
C MET A 140 4.35 1.97 6.14
N ILE A 141 3.37 1.08 6.29
CA ILE A 141 2.00 1.24 5.80
C ILE A 141 1.25 2.34 6.56
N VAL A 142 1.43 2.42 7.87
CA VAL A 142 0.69 3.35 8.74
C VAL A 142 1.32 4.74 8.72
N VAL A 143 2.65 4.82 8.79
CA VAL A 143 3.39 6.08 8.93
C VAL A 143 3.87 6.59 7.56
N GLY A 144 4.25 5.68 6.65
CA GLY A 144 4.82 6.03 5.35
C GLY A 144 3.99 7.01 4.53
N PRO A 145 2.66 6.88 4.42
CA PRO A 145 1.83 7.85 3.70
C PRO A 145 1.94 9.29 4.22
N PHE A 146 2.23 9.48 5.51
CA PHE A 146 2.43 10.80 6.11
C PHE A 146 3.85 11.36 5.88
N LEU A 147 4.77 10.50 5.45
CA LEU A 147 6.16 10.84 5.18
C LEU A 147 6.46 10.87 3.67
N LEU A 148 5.46 10.65 2.81
CA LEU A 148 5.65 10.72 1.36
C LEU A 148 5.93 12.15 0.93
N THR A 149 7.11 12.31 0.33
CA THR A 149 7.53 13.56 -0.29
C THR A 149 6.89 13.78 -1.66
N PHE A 150 6.71 12.69 -2.41
CA PHE A 150 6.23 12.72 -3.80
C PHE A 150 4.90 11.96 -3.92
N PRO A 151 3.95 12.42 -4.76
CA PRO A 151 2.78 11.63 -5.11
C PRO A 151 3.16 10.48 -6.07
N TYR A 152 2.40 9.39 -6.02
CA TYR A 152 2.55 8.28 -6.99
C TYR A 152 1.70 8.55 -8.24
N GLU A 153 2.11 9.54 -9.03
CA GLU A 153 1.37 10.03 -10.19
C GLU A 153 2.22 10.02 -11.47
N PHE A 154 1.54 9.97 -12.62
CA PHE A 154 2.21 9.99 -13.92
C PHE A 154 2.98 11.30 -14.11
N SER A 155 4.28 11.21 -14.33
CA SER A 155 5.20 12.34 -14.51
C SER A 155 6.11 12.07 -15.72
N PRO A 156 5.71 12.47 -16.93
CA PRO A 156 6.46 12.12 -18.15
C PRO A 156 7.85 12.77 -18.22
N ALA A 157 8.10 13.81 -17.44
CA ALA A 157 9.40 14.47 -17.35
C ALA A 157 10.40 13.73 -16.45
N GLU A 158 9.91 12.87 -15.56
CA GLU A 158 10.72 12.18 -14.56
C GLU A 158 10.86 10.70 -14.89
N LYS A 159 10.84 10.31 -16.17
CA LYS A 159 11.00 8.89 -16.53
C LYS A 159 12.40 8.39 -16.22
N HIS A 160 12.48 7.22 -15.60
CA HIS A 160 13.74 6.52 -15.36
C HIS A 160 14.79 7.33 -14.58
N VAL A 161 14.36 8.21 -13.68
CA VAL A 161 15.27 8.96 -12.80
C VAL A 161 15.92 7.96 -11.84
N PRO A 162 17.26 7.88 -11.78
CA PRO A 162 17.92 6.93 -10.90
C PRO A 162 17.73 7.29 -9.41
N PRO A 163 17.97 6.34 -8.49
CA PRO A 163 18.02 6.60 -7.06
C PRO A 163 18.98 7.75 -6.71
N GLY A 164 18.50 8.70 -5.93
CA GLY A 164 19.22 9.95 -5.62
C GLY A 164 19.14 11.02 -6.71
N GLY A 165 18.50 10.73 -7.85
CA GLY A 165 18.26 11.69 -8.91
C GLY A 165 17.30 12.78 -8.47
N ALA A 166 17.51 14.00 -8.99
CA ALA A 166 16.69 15.14 -8.61
C ALA A 166 15.33 15.08 -9.29
N ALA A 167 14.27 15.36 -8.52
CA ALA A 167 12.93 15.55 -9.03
C ALA A 167 12.93 16.73 -10.00
N THR A 168 12.21 16.54 -11.08
CA THR A 168 12.21 17.36 -12.28
C THR A 168 10.78 17.57 -12.72
N ALA A 169 10.09 18.57 -12.18
CA ALA A 169 8.75 18.88 -12.68
C ALA A 169 8.83 19.72 -13.93
N SER A 170 7.96 19.40 -14.88
CA SER A 170 7.86 20.13 -16.12
C SER A 170 6.39 20.35 -16.43
N GLU A 171 5.95 21.59 -16.32
CA GLU A 171 4.62 21.99 -16.78
C GLU A 171 4.76 22.69 -18.12
N VAL A 172 3.96 22.28 -19.10
CA VAL A 172 3.82 23.00 -20.36
C VAL A 172 2.94 24.20 -20.07
N ALA A 173 3.55 25.33 -19.80
CA ALA A 173 2.83 26.60 -19.78
C ALA A 173 2.58 26.99 -21.24
N ILE A 174 1.36 26.78 -21.74
CA ILE A 174 0.95 27.36 -23.02
C ILE A 174 0.84 28.87 -22.78
N PRO A 175 1.68 29.71 -23.41
CA PRO A 175 1.57 31.16 -23.22
C PRO A 175 0.20 31.62 -23.71
N SER A 176 -0.63 32.14 -22.80
CA SER A 176 -1.99 32.56 -23.16
C SER A 176 -2.06 33.95 -23.80
N GLN A 177 -0.99 34.76 -23.69
CA GLN A 177 -0.95 36.14 -24.16
C GLN A 177 0.44 36.54 -24.67
N TRP A 178 0.47 37.06 -25.90
CA TRP A 178 1.64 37.66 -26.53
C TRP A 178 1.68 39.17 -26.25
N GLU A 179 2.84 39.71 -25.88
CA GLU A 179 3.11 41.15 -26.03
C GLU A 179 4.09 41.38 -27.19
N PRO A 180 3.59 41.63 -28.40
CA PRO A 180 4.45 42.01 -29.51
C PRO A 180 4.96 43.43 -29.25
N THR A 181 6.28 43.57 -29.07
CA THR A 181 6.90 44.90 -29.06
C THR A 181 7.22 45.43 -30.46
N SER A 182 7.23 44.55 -31.49
CA SER A 182 7.53 44.93 -32.88
C SER A 182 7.41 43.81 -33.93
N TRP A 183 7.17 42.56 -33.55
CA TRP A 183 7.01 41.44 -34.50
C TRP A 183 5.64 41.57 -35.20
N VAL A 184 5.60 41.33 -36.52
CA VAL A 184 4.34 41.38 -37.27
C VAL A 184 3.58 40.08 -36.98
N ASN A 185 2.40 40.20 -36.36
CA ASN A 185 1.44 39.09 -36.28
C ASN A 185 0.97 38.73 -37.69
N ALA A 186 1.66 37.79 -38.33
CA ALA A 186 1.20 37.20 -39.57
C ALA A 186 -0.06 36.36 -39.26
N SER A 187 -1.22 37.00 -39.41
CA SER A 187 -2.57 36.44 -39.38
C SER A 187 -3.08 35.80 -38.07
N LEU A 188 -4.17 36.39 -37.56
CA LEU A 188 -5.16 35.67 -36.77
C LEU A 188 -5.63 34.42 -37.53
N ALA A 189 -5.20 33.25 -37.08
CA ALA A 189 -6.03 32.07 -37.02
C ALA A 189 -5.61 31.29 -35.76
N ILE A 190 -6.29 31.58 -34.64
CA ILE A 190 -6.34 30.64 -33.53
C ILE A 190 -7.11 29.43 -34.07
N VAL A 191 -6.37 28.45 -34.58
CA VAL A 191 -6.81 27.07 -34.70
C VAL A 191 -5.74 26.28 -33.97
N SER A 192 -6.18 25.34 -33.14
CA SER A 192 -5.36 24.34 -32.45
C SER A 192 -4.10 23.94 -33.22
N ASP A 193 -2.94 23.96 -32.54
CA ASP A 193 -1.59 23.57 -33.01
C ASP A 193 -0.91 24.55 -34.01
N ASP A 194 0.14 25.26 -33.55
CA ASP A 194 1.09 26.12 -34.31
C ASP A 194 0.85 27.65 -34.24
N GLN A 195 1.65 28.34 -33.43
CA GLN A 195 1.67 29.81 -33.35
C GLN A 195 2.94 30.37 -33.97
N TYR A 196 2.82 30.88 -35.20
CA TYR A 196 3.93 31.43 -35.96
C TYR A 196 4.13 32.95 -35.72
N ALA A 197 5.36 33.35 -35.44
CA ALA A 197 5.79 34.75 -35.39
C ALA A 197 6.96 34.96 -36.36
N SER A 198 7.01 36.09 -37.06
CA SER A 198 8.16 36.44 -37.91
C SER A 198 8.75 37.81 -37.61
N SER A 199 10.06 37.92 -37.82
CA SER A 199 10.80 39.17 -37.68
C SER A 199 11.82 39.35 -38.81
N ASP A 200 11.72 40.50 -39.47
CA ASP A 200 12.65 40.94 -40.53
C ASP A 200 13.73 41.90 -40.00
N THR A 201 13.69 42.25 -38.71
CA THR A 201 14.55 43.29 -38.14
C THR A 201 15.28 42.78 -36.90
N VAL A 202 16.61 42.81 -36.96
CA VAL A 202 17.50 42.46 -35.84
C VAL A 202 17.22 43.38 -34.65
N GLY A 203 17.15 42.79 -33.45
CA GLY A 203 16.86 43.49 -32.20
C GLY A 203 15.37 43.56 -31.84
N GLN A 204 14.47 43.12 -32.73
CA GLN A 204 13.06 42.95 -32.37
C GLN A 204 12.89 41.77 -31.43
N ALA A 205 12.05 41.94 -30.40
CA ALA A 205 11.80 40.91 -29.41
C ALA A 205 10.31 40.59 -29.25
N ILE A 206 10.05 39.37 -28.81
CA ILE A 206 8.74 38.88 -28.40
C ILE A 206 8.81 38.40 -26.95
N SER A 207 7.82 38.73 -26.14
CA SER A 207 7.80 38.38 -24.71
C SER A 207 6.55 37.60 -24.32
N PHE A 208 6.75 36.55 -23.52
CA PHE A 208 5.71 35.72 -22.92
C PHE A 208 5.44 36.17 -21.49
N LYS A 209 4.17 36.19 -21.09
CA LYS A 209 3.71 36.54 -19.73
C LYS A 209 2.88 35.43 -19.09
N ASN A 210 2.68 35.54 -17.78
CA ASN A 210 1.81 34.66 -16.99
C ASN A 210 2.22 33.18 -17.06
N ILE A 211 3.53 32.91 -17.07
CA ILE A 211 4.05 31.56 -16.94
C ILE A 211 3.75 31.09 -15.51
N SER A 212 2.73 30.25 -15.38
CA SER A 212 2.31 29.70 -14.09
C SER A 212 3.27 28.60 -13.69
N VAL A 213 3.71 28.61 -12.43
CA VAL A 213 4.54 27.54 -11.85
C VAL A 213 3.64 26.71 -10.94
N PRO A 214 3.57 25.38 -11.09
CA PRO A 214 2.70 24.57 -10.26
C PRO A 214 3.25 24.55 -8.82
N ALA A 215 2.37 24.76 -7.84
CA ALA A 215 2.71 24.87 -6.42
C ALA A 215 3.18 23.56 -5.75
N VAL A 216 3.61 22.58 -6.54
CA VAL A 216 3.92 21.22 -6.08
C VAL A 216 5.32 21.14 -5.43
N PHE A 217 6.21 22.12 -5.65
CA PHE A 217 7.61 22.05 -5.20
C PHE A 217 8.01 23.18 -4.26
N GLN A 218 8.71 22.81 -3.18
CA GLN A 218 9.23 23.77 -2.20
C GLN A 218 10.38 24.64 -2.73
N THR A 219 11.10 24.19 -3.77
CA THR A 219 12.20 24.96 -4.37
C THR A 219 12.41 24.75 -5.87
N VAL A 220 12.85 25.79 -6.60
CA VAL A 220 13.16 25.77 -8.05
C VAL A 220 14.62 26.13 -8.30
N ARG A 221 15.30 25.38 -9.19
CA ARG A 221 16.72 25.60 -9.54
C ARG A 221 16.98 25.88 -11.02
N ASN A 222 16.09 25.47 -11.93
CA ASN A 222 16.26 25.68 -13.37
C ASN A 222 14.91 26.02 -14.02
N VAL A 223 14.92 26.65 -15.19
CA VAL A 223 13.75 26.92 -16.03
C VAL A 223 14.14 26.61 -17.47
N GLU A 224 13.39 25.74 -18.14
CA GLU A 224 13.64 25.37 -19.54
C GLU A 224 12.55 25.90 -20.45
N VAL A 225 12.93 26.39 -21.63
CA VAL A 225 12.00 26.89 -22.65
C VAL A 225 12.20 26.06 -23.91
N GLY A 226 11.13 25.39 -24.36
CA GLY A 226 11.11 24.73 -25.67
C GLY A 226 10.76 25.74 -26.75
N VAL A 227 11.52 25.79 -27.83
CA VAL A 227 11.24 26.67 -28.97
C VAL A 227 11.54 25.91 -30.25
N GLU A 228 10.58 25.84 -31.16
CA GLU A 228 10.82 25.45 -32.53
C GLU A 228 10.92 26.71 -33.39
N ALA A 229 11.88 26.78 -34.31
CA ALA A 229 12.12 28.03 -35.02
C ALA A 229 12.74 27.75 -36.37
N TYR A 230 12.01 28.03 -37.45
CA TYR A 230 12.56 27.90 -38.79
C TYR A 230 13.28 29.18 -39.22
N SER A 231 14.57 29.08 -39.53
CA SER A 231 15.31 30.25 -40.02
C SER A 231 16.24 29.93 -41.19
N PRO A 232 16.32 30.80 -42.21
CA PRO A 232 17.37 30.75 -43.23
C PRO A 232 18.77 30.83 -42.61
N GLU A 233 19.79 30.29 -43.29
CA GLU A 233 21.19 30.35 -42.84
C GLU A 233 21.63 31.79 -42.55
N GLY A 234 22.23 32.02 -41.37
CA GLY A 234 22.78 33.34 -40.97
C GLY A 234 22.02 34.08 -39.87
N HIS A 235 20.98 33.49 -39.29
CA HIS A 235 20.16 34.08 -38.23
C HIS A 235 20.22 33.26 -36.93
N THR A 236 20.10 33.96 -35.81
CA THR A 236 20.06 33.39 -34.45
C THR A 236 18.96 34.08 -33.64
N ALA A 237 18.61 33.55 -32.48
CA ALA A 237 17.93 34.35 -31.46
C ALA A 237 18.73 34.32 -30.17
N SER A 238 18.56 35.37 -29.38
CA SER A 238 18.84 35.32 -27.96
C SER A 238 17.56 35.09 -27.17
N VAL A 239 17.69 34.36 -26.06
CA VAL A 239 16.59 34.14 -25.13
C VAL A 239 17.00 34.64 -23.75
N ALA A 240 16.10 35.36 -23.08
CA ALA A 240 16.29 35.87 -21.74
C ALA A 240 15.07 35.59 -20.86
N LEU A 241 15.32 35.34 -19.58
CA LEU A 241 14.31 35.12 -18.54
C LEU A 241 14.28 36.33 -17.60
N SER A 242 13.08 36.72 -17.18
CA SER A 242 12.85 37.68 -16.11
C SER A 242 11.92 37.08 -15.06
N TRP A 243 12.20 37.38 -13.79
CA TRP A 243 11.45 36.87 -12.64
C TRP A 243 10.65 37.94 -11.89
N ASP A 244 10.89 39.22 -12.18
CA ASP A 244 10.31 40.39 -11.52
C ASP A 244 9.38 41.17 -12.47
N GLY A 245 8.78 40.49 -13.44
CA GLY A 245 7.89 41.13 -14.40
C GLY A 245 8.62 42.04 -15.40
N GLY A 246 9.87 41.71 -15.75
CA GLY A 246 10.63 42.37 -16.81
C GLY A 246 11.56 43.49 -16.34
N ALA A 247 11.76 43.69 -15.03
CA ALA A 247 12.68 44.71 -14.52
C ALA A 247 14.14 44.26 -14.56
N SER A 248 14.40 42.96 -14.37
CA SER A 248 15.71 42.31 -14.48
C SER A 248 15.65 41.16 -15.48
N TRP A 249 16.69 40.99 -16.29
CA TRP A 249 16.81 39.93 -17.31
C TRP A 249 18.12 39.16 -17.13
N THR A 250 18.09 37.85 -17.39
CA THR A 250 19.32 37.02 -17.50
C THR A 250 20.17 37.46 -18.70
N GLN A 251 21.47 37.11 -18.70
CA GLN A 251 22.33 37.38 -19.87
C GLN A 251 21.77 36.72 -21.13
N GLU A 252 21.68 37.49 -22.20
CA GLU A 252 21.24 37.04 -23.52
C GLU A 252 22.38 36.26 -24.20
N GLY A 253 22.22 34.94 -24.34
CA GLY A 253 23.10 34.11 -25.16
C GLY A 253 22.54 33.94 -26.57
N ALA A 254 23.33 34.24 -27.60
CA ALA A 254 22.93 33.95 -28.99
C ALA A 254 23.03 32.44 -29.24
N VAL A 255 21.92 31.83 -29.67
CA VAL A 255 21.87 30.40 -29.99
C VAL A 255 21.61 30.25 -31.49
N PRO A 256 22.51 29.59 -32.24
CA PRO A 256 22.27 29.34 -33.66
C PRO A 256 21.16 28.30 -33.83
N PHE A 257 20.10 28.66 -34.54
CA PHE A 257 19.02 27.72 -34.86
C PHE A 257 19.45 26.74 -35.94
N LYS A 258 19.00 25.48 -35.85
CA LYS A 258 18.96 24.56 -37.00
C LYS A 258 17.51 24.23 -37.27
N THR A 259 17.11 24.36 -38.54
CA THR A 259 15.89 23.73 -39.05
C THR A 259 16.03 23.33 -40.50
N SER A 260 15.79 22.05 -40.74
CA SER A 260 15.09 21.56 -41.91
C SER A 260 14.08 20.51 -41.43
N ASP A 261 12.97 20.35 -42.14
CA ASP A 261 11.88 19.41 -41.88
C ASP A 261 12.38 18.07 -41.32
N GLY A 262 12.03 17.80 -40.04
CA GLY A 262 12.37 16.56 -39.34
C GLY A 262 13.33 16.69 -38.15
N ALA A 263 13.61 17.91 -37.65
CA ALA A 263 14.43 18.13 -36.46
C ALA A 263 13.58 18.19 -35.17
N GLU A 264 14.11 17.68 -34.06
CA GLU A 264 13.47 17.80 -32.74
C GLU A 264 13.46 19.25 -32.22
N PRO A 265 12.43 19.67 -31.46
CA PRO A 265 12.35 21.01 -30.88
C PRO A 265 13.56 21.31 -29.97
N TRP A 266 14.04 22.55 -29.98
CA TRP A 266 15.17 22.96 -29.16
C TRP A 266 14.69 23.23 -27.73
N TYR A 267 15.35 22.61 -26.75
CA TYR A 267 15.16 22.92 -25.34
C TYR A 267 16.32 23.80 -24.87
N LEU A 268 16.00 25.03 -24.49
CA LEU A 268 16.96 25.97 -23.94
C LEU A 268 16.81 26.00 -22.41
N SER A 269 17.87 25.63 -21.70
CA SER A 269 17.89 25.68 -20.23
C SER A 269 18.51 26.97 -19.73
N PHE A 270 17.81 27.65 -18.83
CA PHE A 270 18.27 28.86 -18.17
C PHE A 270 18.06 28.72 -16.67
N GLY A 271 19.16 28.42 -15.98
CA GLY A 271 19.21 28.37 -14.51
C GLY A 271 20.26 29.37 -14.05
N GLY A 272 19.83 30.41 -13.34
CA GLY A 272 20.77 31.16 -12.51
C GLY A 272 21.22 30.30 -11.33
N ASP A 273 22.32 30.66 -10.67
CA ASP A 273 22.85 29.97 -9.46
C ASP A 273 21.92 30.08 -8.22
N ARG A 274 20.70 30.62 -8.37
CA ARG A 274 19.79 30.94 -7.28
C ARG A 274 18.74 29.86 -7.09
N ALA A 275 18.69 29.27 -5.90
CA ALA A 275 17.56 28.47 -5.46
C ALA A 275 16.37 29.38 -5.11
N TRP A 276 15.21 29.11 -5.69
CA TRP A 276 13.94 29.80 -5.47
C TRP A 276 13.12 29.02 -4.44
N SER A 277 12.44 29.67 -3.50
CA SER A 277 11.46 29.02 -2.61
C SER A 277 10.03 29.08 -3.19
N LEU A 278 9.10 28.25 -2.69
CA LEU A 278 7.67 28.31 -3.07
C LEU A 278 7.09 29.73 -3.00
N LYS A 279 7.44 30.47 -1.94
CA LYS A 279 7.02 31.86 -1.74
C LYS A 279 7.61 32.82 -2.78
N ASP A 280 8.85 32.57 -3.22
CA ASP A 280 9.47 33.35 -4.29
C ASP A 280 8.80 33.07 -5.64
N LEU A 281 8.34 31.84 -5.87
CA LEU A 281 7.67 31.41 -7.12
C LEU A 281 6.24 31.93 -7.21
N GLU A 282 5.48 31.89 -6.11
CA GLU A 282 4.14 32.48 -6.03
C GLU A 282 4.17 34.00 -6.26
N ALA A 283 5.26 34.66 -5.88
CA ALA A 283 5.47 36.08 -6.10
C ALA A 283 6.16 36.39 -7.45
N ALA A 284 6.70 35.39 -8.15
CA ALA A 284 7.46 35.57 -9.37
C ALA A 284 6.53 35.86 -10.55
N ASN A 285 6.71 37.00 -11.20
CA ASN A 285 6.06 37.31 -12.46
C ASN A 285 7.01 36.92 -13.60
N LEU A 286 7.08 35.61 -13.85
CA LEU A 286 7.98 35.03 -14.84
C LEU A 286 7.64 35.51 -16.25
N ARG A 287 8.66 35.98 -16.96
CA ARG A 287 8.60 36.36 -18.38
C ARG A 287 9.78 35.78 -19.14
N VAL A 288 9.52 35.35 -20.36
CA VAL A 288 10.56 34.91 -21.31
C VAL A 288 10.56 35.89 -22.47
N ARG A 289 11.73 36.34 -22.91
CA ARG A 289 11.91 37.19 -24.08
C ARG A 289 12.78 36.45 -25.09
N ILE A 290 12.36 36.45 -26.35
CA ILE A 290 13.14 35.97 -27.48
C ILE A 290 13.42 37.17 -28.37
N THR A 291 14.69 37.43 -28.67
CA THR A 291 15.14 38.56 -29.49
C THR A 291 15.79 38.04 -30.75
N HIS A 292 15.43 38.60 -31.91
CA HIS A 292 16.06 38.28 -33.18
C HIS A 292 17.50 38.84 -33.22
N VAL A 293 18.49 37.97 -33.40
CA VAL A 293 19.93 38.33 -33.43
C VAL A 293 20.58 37.84 -34.73
N GLN A 294 21.37 38.69 -35.37
CA GLN A 294 22.12 38.28 -36.57
C GLN A 294 23.30 37.38 -36.18
N ALA A 295 23.51 36.26 -36.89
CA ALA A 295 24.73 35.49 -36.73
C ALA A 295 25.93 36.35 -37.20
N GLN A 296 27.09 36.22 -36.55
CA GLN A 296 28.29 36.97 -36.95
C GLN A 296 28.61 36.71 -38.44
N GLY A 297 28.44 37.74 -39.29
CA GLY A 297 28.72 37.67 -40.73
C GLY A 297 27.61 37.09 -41.62
N GLY A 298 26.41 36.84 -41.09
CA GLY A 298 25.27 36.34 -41.87
C GLY A 298 24.53 37.43 -42.69
N PRO A 299 23.80 37.07 -43.77
CA PRO A 299 22.94 37.99 -44.52
C PRO A 299 21.75 38.51 -43.70
N VAL A 300 21.07 39.57 -44.19
CA VAL A 300 19.82 40.09 -43.59
C VAL A 300 18.63 39.35 -44.21
N GLY A 301 17.92 38.57 -43.41
CA GLY A 301 16.73 37.79 -43.77
C GLY A 301 15.69 37.72 -42.62
N THR A 302 14.64 36.94 -42.85
CA THR A 302 13.49 36.81 -41.94
C THR A 302 13.66 35.60 -41.02
N LEU A 303 13.52 35.82 -39.72
CA LEU A 303 13.41 34.75 -38.72
C LEU A 303 11.93 34.34 -38.62
N PHE A 304 11.62 33.05 -38.79
CA PHE A 304 10.32 32.47 -38.47
C PHE A 304 10.42 31.65 -37.18
N LEU A 305 9.47 31.84 -36.28
CA LEU A 305 9.46 31.27 -34.95
C LEU A 305 8.14 30.55 -34.73
N ASP A 306 8.18 29.28 -34.36
CA ASP A 306 7.00 28.49 -33.98
C ASP A 306 7.15 27.98 -32.54
N VAL A 307 6.52 28.67 -31.60
CA VAL A 307 6.69 28.32 -30.18
C VAL A 307 5.70 27.24 -29.80
N LEU A 308 6.14 25.98 -29.93
CA LEU A 308 5.32 24.81 -29.61
C LEU A 308 5.06 24.62 -28.10
N GLN A 309 6.04 24.87 -27.22
CA GLN A 309 5.86 24.69 -25.76
C GLN A 309 6.89 25.44 -24.90
N VAL A 310 6.43 26.26 -23.95
CA VAL A 310 7.31 26.79 -22.88
C VAL A 310 7.30 25.80 -21.70
N ARG A 311 8.48 25.28 -21.30
CA ARG A 311 8.60 24.04 -20.53
C ARG A 311 9.00 24.13 -19.05
N VAL A 312 9.33 25.26 -18.42
CA VAL A 312 9.70 25.40 -16.98
C VAL A 312 10.07 24.11 -16.21
N THR A 313 11.30 23.61 -16.39
CA THR A 313 11.81 22.40 -15.71
C THR A 313 12.39 22.70 -14.32
N LEU A 314 11.70 22.31 -13.26
CA LEU A 314 12.04 22.59 -11.87
C LEU A 314 12.86 21.47 -11.23
N THR A 315 14.13 21.73 -10.88
CA THR A 315 14.96 20.76 -10.17
C THR A 315 14.85 20.91 -8.65
N GLY A 316 14.33 19.89 -7.97
CA GLY A 316 13.96 19.89 -6.55
C GLY A 316 14.62 18.81 -5.68
N GLN A 317 13.86 18.28 -4.71
CA GLN A 317 14.28 17.18 -3.81
C GLN A 317 14.64 15.91 -4.60
N THR A 318 15.40 15.00 -4.01
CA THR A 318 15.84 13.78 -4.71
C THR A 318 14.90 12.59 -4.49
N HIS A 319 14.64 11.81 -5.54
CA HIS A 319 13.93 10.54 -5.44
C HIS A 319 14.81 9.49 -4.77
N ALA A 320 14.45 9.06 -3.55
CA ALA A 320 15.29 8.14 -2.78
C ALA A 320 15.56 6.80 -3.51
N TRP A 321 14.53 6.29 -4.21
CA TRP A 321 14.59 5.02 -4.96
C TRP A 321 14.39 5.20 -6.46
N GLY A 322 14.47 6.44 -6.94
CA GLY A 322 14.25 6.78 -8.35
C GLY A 322 12.77 6.74 -8.74
N THR A 323 12.55 6.76 -10.04
CA THR A 323 11.22 6.73 -10.67
C THR A 323 11.16 5.65 -11.75
N ASN A 324 9.94 5.31 -12.19
CA ASN A 324 9.72 4.31 -13.25
C ASN A 324 9.56 4.94 -14.66
N GLU A 325 9.17 4.13 -15.64
CA GLU A 325 8.90 4.55 -17.02
C GLU A 325 7.70 5.50 -17.21
N LEU A 326 6.88 5.65 -16.17
CA LEU A 326 5.83 6.67 -16.09
C LEU A 326 6.26 7.91 -15.31
N GLY A 327 7.47 7.89 -14.76
CA GLY A 327 8.00 8.87 -13.82
C GLY A 327 7.32 8.89 -12.45
N GLN A 328 6.63 7.81 -12.09
CA GLN A 328 6.10 7.66 -10.73
C GLN A 328 7.23 7.38 -9.75
N ASP A 329 7.20 8.01 -8.57
CA ASP A 329 8.20 7.81 -7.52
C ASP A 329 8.17 6.38 -6.94
N MET A 330 9.32 5.71 -6.94
CA MET A 330 9.41 4.31 -6.52
C MET A 330 9.22 4.11 -5.02
N LEU A 331 9.73 5.02 -4.19
CA LEU A 331 9.52 4.91 -2.74
C LEU A 331 8.03 4.98 -2.39
N SER A 332 7.34 5.92 -3.01
CA SER A 332 5.90 6.13 -2.89
C SER A 332 5.13 4.90 -3.38
N GLY A 333 5.55 4.33 -4.51
CA GLY A 333 5.01 3.07 -5.04
C GLY A 333 5.16 1.91 -4.07
N ILE A 334 6.33 1.76 -3.41
CA ILE A 334 6.53 0.68 -2.42
C ILE A 334 5.64 0.85 -1.19
N ILE A 335 5.57 2.07 -0.65
CA ILE A 335 4.79 2.35 0.56
C ILE A 335 3.31 2.14 0.29
N LEU A 336 2.78 2.73 -0.78
CA LEU A 336 1.38 2.62 -1.16
C LEU A 336 1.03 1.20 -1.62
N GLY A 337 1.93 0.53 -2.36
CA GLY A 337 1.80 -0.87 -2.74
C GLY A 337 1.77 -1.81 -1.56
N GLY A 338 2.54 -1.53 -0.51
CA GLY A 338 2.44 -2.28 0.74
C GLY A 338 1.03 -2.23 1.36
N ILE A 339 0.30 -1.12 1.21
CA ILE A 339 -1.08 -1.03 1.67
C ILE A 339 -1.98 -1.95 0.84
N VAL A 340 -1.83 -1.90 -0.49
CA VAL A 340 -2.62 -2.69 -1.43
C VAL A 340 -2.37 -4.18 -1.22
N ASP A 341 -1.11 -4.62 -1.23
CA ASP A 341 -0.72 -6.02 -1.13
C ASP A 341 -1.04 -6.62 0.24
N PHE A 342 -0.83 -5.87 1.34
CA PHE A 342 -1.19 -6.32 2.68
C PHE A 342 -2.71 -6.49 2.83
N ARG A 343 -3.51 -5.57 2.25
CA ARG A 343 -4.97 -5.71 2.22
C ARG A 343 -5.39 -6.94 1.43
N ILE A 344 -4.79 -7.17 0.27
CA ILE A 344 -5.09 -8.32 -0.58
C ILE A 344 -4.85 -9.62 0.18
N GLY A 345 -3.66 -9.78 0.78
CA GLY A 345 -3.32 -10.94 1.59
C GLY A 345 -4.36 -11.22 2.66
N ILE A 346 -4.70 -10.21 3.48
CA ILE A 346 -5.67 -10.37 4.58
C ILE A 346 -7.05 -10.76 4.06
N ILE A 347 -7.53 -10.09 3.02
CA ILE A 347 -8.88 -10.30 2.48
C ILE A 347 -9.04 -11.73 1.97
N VAL A 348 -8.11 -12.18 1.11
CA VAL A 348 -8.20 -13.50 0.48
C VAL A 348 -8.06 -14.61 1.52
N VAL A 349 -7.07 -14.52 2.41
CA VAL A 349 -6.84 -15.53 3.45
C VAL A 349 -8.03 -15.59 4.40
N SER A 350 -8.54 -14.45 4.86
CA SER A 350 -9.67 -14.42 5.79
C SER A 350 -10.94 -15.02 5.19
N LEU A 351 -11.27 -14.70 3.93
CA LEU A 351 -12.43 -15.28 3.25
C LEU A 351 -12.25 -16.78 2.99
N SER A 352 -11.07 -17.20 2.54
CA SER A 352 -10.77 -18.61 2.26
C SER A 352 -10.82 -19.46 3.53
N VAL A 353 -10.27 -18.95 4.63
CA VAL A 353 -10.37 -19.56 5.96
C VAL A 353 -11.81 -19.63 6.41
N LEU A 354 -12.60 -18.55 6.27
CA LEU A 354 -13.99 -18.54 6.69
C LEU A 354 -14.81 -19.60 5.97
N ILE A 355 -14.73 -19.64 4.63
CA ILE A 355 -15.41 -20.63 3.80
C ILE A 355 -14.93 -22.04 4.17
N GLY A 356 -13.61 -22.24 4.24
CA GLY A 356 -13.02 -23.54 4.53
C GLY A 356 -13.34 -24.06 5.93
N VAL A 357 -13.41 -23.19 6.94
CA VAL A 357 -13.81 -23.57 8.30
C VAL A 357 -15.25 -24.02 8.35
N VAL A 358 -16.16 -23.27 7.73
CA VAL A 358 -17.59 -23.61 7.71
C VAL A 358 -17.80 -24.95 7.01
N LEU A 359 -17.26 -25.12 5.80
CA LEU A 359 -17.43 -26.34 5.02
C LEU A 359 -16.69 -27.53 5.63
N GLY A 360 -15.48 -27.33 6.13
CA GLY A 360 -14.65 -28.39 6.72
C GLY A 360 -15.23 -28.92 8.03
N VAL A 361 -15.73 -28.04 8.91
CA VAL A 361 -16.43 -28.48 10.14
C VAL A 361 -17.73 -29.19 9.78
N PHE A 362 -18.49 -28.67 8.82
CA PHE A 362 -19.74 -29.30 8.38
C PHE A 362 -19.51 -30.71 7.86
N ALA A 363 -18.56 -30.88 6.93
CA ALA A 363 -18.17 -32.17 6.36
C ALA A 363 -17.62 -33.13 7.43
N GLY A 364 -16.66 -32.69 8.25
CA GLY A 364 -16.01 -33.55 9.25
C GLY A 364 -16.92 -33.92 10.43
N TYR A 365 -17.85 -33.05 10.82
CA TYR A 365 -18.75 -33.31 11.95
C TYR A 365 -19.95 -34.19 11.57
N LEU A 366 -20.61 -33.91 10.45
CA LEU A 366 -21.79 -34.67 10.03
C LEU A 366 -21.40 -36.02 9.39
N GLY A 367 -20.34 -36.05 8.58
CA GLY A 367 -19.93 -37.25 7.87
C GLY A 367 -20.91 -37.67 6.77
N GLY A 368 -20.74 -38.91 6.28
CA GLY A 368 -21.65 -39.54 5.33
C GLY A 368 -21.74 -38.80 3.99
N ALA A 369 -22.95 -38.65 3.45
CA ALA A 369 -23.17 -38.04 2.14
C ALA A 369 -22.76 -36.55 2.07
N SER A 370 -22.91 -35.81 3.17
CA SER A 370 -22.51 -34.39 3.23
C SER A 370 -21.00 -34.22 3.12
N ASP A 371 -20.25 -35.14 3.72
CA ASP A 371 -18.80 -35.18 3.64
C ASP A 371 -18.33 -35.51 2.22
N GLU A 372 -18.89 -36.58 1.63
CA GLU A 372 -18.56 -36.98 0.25
C GLU A 372 -18.84 -35.85 -0.74
N LEU A 373 -19.99 -35.17 -0.65
CA LEU A 373 -20.32 -34.06 -1.56
C LEU A 373 -19.34 -32.89 -1.44
N VAL A 374 -19.07 -32.43 -0.21
CA VAL A 374 -18.16 -31.29 0.02
C VAL A 374 -16.74 -31.66 -0.42
N MET A 375 -16.27 -32.87 -0.13
CA MET A 375 -14.95 -33.33 -0.52
C MET A 375 -14.84 -33.53 -2.03
N ARG A 376 -15.89 -33.98 -2.72
CA ARG A 376 -15.90 -34.06 -4.19
C ARG A 376 -15.73 -32.69 -4.84
N ILE A 377 -16.47 -31.69 -4.38
CA ILE A 377 -16.32 -30.32 -4.88
C ILE A 377 -14.90 -29.80 -4.57
N THR A 378 -14.42 -30.01 -3.35
CA THR A 378 -13.06 -29.63 -2.93
C THR A 378 -11.99 -30.26 -3.84
N ASP A 379 -12.11 -31.55 -4.12
CA ASP A 379 -11.17 -32.32 -4.94
C ASP A 379 -11.19 -31.89 -6.40
N MET A 380 -12.33 -31.44 -6.93
CA MET A 380 -12.42 -30.87 -8.29
C MET A 380 -11.58 -29.60 -8.43
N PHE A 381 -11.63 -28.70 -7.44
CA PHE A 381 -10.81 -27.47 -7.47
C PHE A 381 -9.32 -27.80 -7.31
N LEU A 382 -8.98 -28.70 -6.38
CA LEU A 382 -7.59 -29.08 -6.10
C LEU A 382 -6.93 -29.92 -7.22
N ALA A 383 -7.71 -30.48 -8.13
CA ALA A 383 -7.20 -31.20 -9.29
C ALA A 383 -6.51 -30.27 -10.32
N ILE A 384 -6.86 -28.99 -10.32
CA ILE A 384 -6.27 -27.99 -11.22
C ILE A 384 -5.18 -27.21 -10.46
N PRO A 385 -4.00 -26.96 -11.05
CA PRO A 385 -2.99 -26.12 -10.42
C PRO A 385 -3.55 -24.74 -10.05
N GLY A 386 -3.48 -24.37 -8.77
CA GLY A 386 -4.21 -23.22 -8.24
C GLY A 386 -3.92 -21.90 -8.96
N LEU A 387 -2.65 -21.61 -9.27
CA LEU A 387 -2.29 -20.37 -9.98
C LEU A 387 -2.88 -20.33 -11.40
N ILE A 388 -2.92 -21.47 -12.10
CA ILE A 388 -3.49 -21.58 -13.45
C ILE A 388 -5.01 -21.36 -13.38
N LEU A 389 -5.68 -21.97 -12.39
CA LEU A 389 -7.12 -21.77 -12.20
C LEU A 389 -7.44 -20.31 -11.85
N ALA A 390 -6.65 -19.69 -10.98
CA ALA A 390 -6.82 -18.29 -10.61
C ALA A 390 -6.63 -17.36 -11.82
N LEU A 391 -5.60 -17.62 -12.65
CA LEU A 391 -5.37 -16.90 -13.90
C LEU A 391 -6.56 -17.02 -14.86
N ALA A 392 -7.08 -18.24 -15.05
CA ALA A 392 -8.22 -18.48 -15.94
C ALA A 392 -9.47 -17.72 -15.47
N ILE A 393 -9.80 -17.79 -14.17
CA ILE A 393 -10.96 -17.08 -13.60
C ILE A 393 -10.77 -15.57 -13.72
N ALA A 394 -9.60 -15.04 -13.33
CA ALA A 394 -9.33 -13.61 -13.39
C ALA A 394 -9.37 -13.08 -14.84
N ALA A 395 -8.84 -13.84 -15.79
CA ALA A 395 -8.88 -13.48 -17.22
C ALA A 395 -10.32 -13.46 -17.76
N MET A 396 -11.18 -14.37 -17.31
CA MET A 396 -12.61 -14.37 -17.68
C MET A 396 -13.38 -13.18 -17.09
N LEU A 397 -13.05 -12.77 -15.86
CA LEU A 397 -13.69 -11.63 -15.19
C LEU A 397 -13.20 -10.28 -15.72
N GLY A 398 -12.02 -10.25 -16.36
CA GLY A 398 -11.37 -9.06 -16.90
C GLY A 398 -10.33 -8.45 -15.95
N ARG A 399 -9.53 -7.53 -16.46
CA ARG A 399 -8.39 -6.95 -15.75
C ARG A 399 -8.84 -6.04 -14.60
N SER A 400 -8.62 -6.48 -13.36
CA SER A 400 -8.87 -5.72 -12.13
C SER A 400 -8.27 -6.45 -10.92
N LEU A 401 -7.74 -5.71 -9.93
CA LEU A 401 -7.34 -6.27 -8.64
C LEU A 401 -8.49 -6.98 -7.92
N GLU A 402 -9.72 -6.47 -8.06
CA GLU A 402 -10.91 -7.07 -7.46
C GLU A 402 -11.23 -8.44 -8.05
N ASN A 403 -11.03 -8.59 -9.36
CA ASN A 403 -11.25 -9.86 -10.04
C ASN A 403 -10.18 -10.89 -9.67
N VAL A 404 -8.93 -10.44 -9.48
CA VAL A 404 -7.85 -11.29 -8.96
C VAL A 404 -8.15 -11.75 -7.53
N LEU A 405 -8.62 -10.86 -6.66
CA LEU A 405 -9.07 -11.18 -5.30
C LEU A 405 -10.14 -12.28 -5.31
N ILE A 406 -11.18 -12.12 -6.12
CA ILE A 406 -12.27 -13.10 -6.25
C ILE A 406 -11.72 -14.45 -6.74
N ALA A 407 -10.87 -14.43 -7.77
CA ALA A 407 -10.26 -15.64 -8.31
C ALA A 407 -9.44 -16.38 -7.24
N LEU A 408 -8.60 -15.67 -6.48
CA LEU A 408 -7.77 -16.27 -5.45
C LEU A 408 -8.60 -16.85 -4.29
N VAL A 409 -9.70 -16.20 -3.88
CA VAL A 409 -10.61 -16.74 -2.85
C VAL A 409 -11.26 -18.04 -3.34
N LEU A 410 -11.76 -18.06 -4.58
CA LEU A 410 -12.41 -19.23 -5.18
C LEU A 410 -11.47 -20.44 -5.32
N VAL A 411 -10.16 -20.18 -5.43
CA VAL A 411 -9.14 -21.23 -5.58
C VAL A 411 -8.59 -21.69 -4.22
N SER A 412 -8.55 -20.82 -3.21
CA SER A 412 -7.80 -21.09 -1.98
C SER A 412 -8.62 -21.74 -0.86
N TRP A 413 -9.95 -21.54 -0.84
CA TRP A 413 -10.85 -22.15 0.16
C TRP A 413 -10.77 -23.69 0.28
N PRO A 414 -10.55 -24.50 -0.79
CA PRO A 414 -10.57 -25.97 -0.69
C PRO A 414 -9.47 -26.52 0.23
N SER A 415 -8.28 -25.91 0.21
CA SER A 415 -7.16 -26.30 1.08
C SER A 415 -7.52 -26.17 2.56
N TYR A 416 -8.20 -25.07 2.93
CA TYR A 416 -8.71 -24.87 4.28
C TYR A 416 -9.83 -25.86 4.62
N THR A 417 -10.76 -26.13 3.70
CA THR A 417 -11.81 -27.14 3.90
C THR A 417 -11.22 -28.50 4.27
N ARG A 418 -10.25 -28.97 3.48
CA ARG A 418 -9.59 -30.27 3.69
C ARG A 418 -8.84 -30.30 5.02
N LEU A 419 -8.10 -29.23 5.34
CA LEU A 419 -7.39 -29.09 6.62
C LEU A 419 -8.35 -29.17 7.80
N VAL A 420 -9.39 -28.34 7.78
CA VAL A 420 -10.36 -28.23 8.89
C VAL A 420 -11.17 -29.51 9.04
N ARG A 421 -11.52 -30.17 7.94
CA ARG A 421 -12.17 -31.49 7.98
C ARG A 421 -11.30 -32.51 8.71
N GLY A 422 -10.03 -32.62 8.33
CA GLY A 422 -9.11 -33.58 8.97
C GLY A 422 -8.97 -33.33 10.48
N GLN A 423 -8.83 -32.05 10.87
CA GLN A 423 -8.79 -31.67 12.29
C GLN A 423 -10.12 -31.96 13.01
N THR A 424 -11.25 -31.69 12.35
CA THR A 424 -12.58 -31.94 12.91
C THR A 424 -12.82 -33.43 13.16
N LEU A 425 -12.44 -34.31 12.22
CA LEU A 425 -12.55 -35.76 12.39
C LEU A 425 -11.74 -36.23 13.60
N SER A 426 -10.48 -35.80 13.70
CA SER A 426 -9.61 -36.16 14.83
C SER A 426 -10.16 -35.67 16.17
N VAL A 427 -10.62 -34.41 16.24
CA VAL A 427 -11.15 -33.84 17.49
C VAL A 427 -12.49 -34.46 17.88
N ARG A 428 -13.34 -34.79 16.90
CA ARG A 428 -14.65 -35.43 17.12
C ARG A 428 -14.52 -36.79 17.82
N GLU A 429 -13.44 -37.52 17.55
CA GLU A 429 -13.14 -38.83 18.14
C GLU A 429 -12.44 -38.75 19.51
N ALA A 430 -12.12 -37.55 19.99
CA ALA A 430 -11.46 -37.39 21.27
C ALA A 430 -12.37 -37.74 22.46
N SER A 431 -11.83 -38.40 23.49
CA SER A 431 -12.59 -38.90 24.65
C SER A 431 -13.35 -37.80 25.41
N TYR A 432 -12.83 -36.56 25.44
CA TYR A 432 -13.55 -35.45 26.07
C TYR A 432 -14.77 -34.98 25.26
N VAL A 433 -14.75 -35.14 23.94
CA VAL A 433 -15.91 -34.86 23.06
C VAL A 433 -16.95 -35.96 23.18
N GLU A 434 -16.50 -37.22 23.29
CA GLU A 434 -17.38 -38.35 23.58
C GLU A 434 -18.06 -38.21 24.94
N ALA A 435 -17.29 -37.88 26.00
CA ALA A 435 -17.85 -37.61 27.33
C ALA A 435 -18.84 -36.44 27.33
N ALA A 436 -18.53 -35.34 26.64
CA ALA A 436 -19.44 -34.20 26.53
C ALA A 436 -20.78 -34.60 25.87
N ARG A 437 -20.73 -35.45 24.84
CA ARG A 437 -21.93 -36.00 24.18
C ARG A 437 -22.70 -36.95 25.10
N ALA A 438 -22.01 -37.82 25.84
CA ALA A 438 -22.62 -38.75 26.80
C ALA A 438 -23.40 -38.01 27.91
N VAL A 439 -22.96 -36.82 28.30
CA VAL A 439 -23.63 -35.96 29.29
C VAL A 439 -24.73 -35.08 28.65
N GLY A 440 -25.07 -35.30 27.37
CA GLY A 440 -26.19 -34.63 26.69
C GLY A 440 -25.86 -33.25 26.13
N ALA A 441 -24.59 -32.91 25.86
CA ALA A 441 -24.26 -31.66 25.20
C ALA A 441 -24.82 -31.62 23.76
N SER A 442 -25.63 -30.60 23.46
CA SER A 442 -26.14 -30.36 22.10
C SER A 442 -25.01 -30.26 21.06
N THR A 443 -25.28 -30.66 19.82
CA THR A 443 -24.35 -30.54 18.68
C THR A 443 -23.71 -29.16 18.57
N ARG A 444 -24.51 -28.09 18.66
CA ARG A 444 -24.00 -26.71 18.59
C ARG A 444 -22.98 -26.44 19.70
N ARG A 445 -23.26 -26.88 20.93
CA ARG A 445 -22.33 -26.77 22.06
C ARG A 445 -21.05 -27.55 21.80
N VAL A 446 -21.15 -28.76 21.26
CA VAL A 446 -19.99 -29.59 20.92
C VAL A 446 -19.10 -28.90 19.89
N VAL A 447 -19.70 -28.43 18.79
CA VAL A 447 -18.97 -27.77 17.71
C VAL A 447 -18.27 -26.50 18.19
N PHE A 448 -19.00 -25.56 18.79
CA PHE A 448 -18.44 -24.25 19.13
C PHE A 448 -17.57 -24.24 20.40
N ARG A 449 -17.77 -25.18 21.34
CA ARG A 449 -17.02 -25.21 22.61
C ARG A 449 -15.91 -26.25 22.65
N HIS A 450 -15.99 -27.30 21.83
CA HIS A 450 -14.99 -28.37 21.84
C HIS A 450 -14.30 -28.54 20.49
N ILE A 451 -14.98 -28.49 19.35
CA ILE A 451 -14.32 -28.74 18.06
C ILE A 451 -13.59 -27.50 17.57
N LEU A 452 -14.32 -26.41 17.28
CA LEU A 452 -13.79 -25.21 16.66
C LEU A 452 -12.57 -24.64 17.42
N PRO A 453 -12.58 -24.52 18.76
CA PRO A 453 -11.42 -23.99 19.48
C PRO A 453 -10.16 -24.84 19.35
N ASN A 454 -10.30 -26.16 19.17
CA ASN A 454 -9.17 -27.09 19.03
C ASN A 454 -8.66 -27.19 17.59
N THR A 455 -9.47 -26.82 16.59
CA THR A 455 -9.03 -26.78 15.19
C THR A 455 -8.38 -25.44 14.81
N LEU A 456 -8.54 -24.37 15.60
CA LEU A 456 -7.99 -23.04 15.30
C LEU A 456 -6.46 -23.01 15.19
N SER A 457 -5.73 -23.74 16.04
CA SER A 457 -4.25 -23.70 16.05
C SER A 457 -3.62 -23.99 14.68
N PRO A 458 -3.87 -25.14 14.03
CA PRO A 458 -3.33 -25.42 12.70
C PRO A 458 -3.87 -24.49 11.61
N ILE A 459 -5.10 -23.97 11.76
CA ILE A 459 -5.67 -23.00 10.81
C ILE A 459 -4.90 -21.69 10.85
N ILE A 460 -4.59 -21.16 12.03
CA ILE A 460 -3.86 -19.89 12.18
C ILE A 460 -2.44 -20.02 11.61
N VAL A 461 -1.78 -21.16 11.85
CA VAL A 461 -0.45 -21.44 11.25
C VAL A 461 -0.54 -21.41 9.72
N ALA A 462 -1.47 -22.18 9.15
CA ALA A 462 -1.66 -22.23 7.69
C ALA A 462 -1.99 -20.84 7.11
N ALA A 463 -2.92 -20.11 7.74
CA ALA A 463 -3.31 -18.77 7.34
C ALA A 463 -2.14 -17.78 7.34
N THR A 464 -1.25 -17.89 8.32
CA THR A 464 -0.08 -17.00 8.43
C THR A 464 0.90 -17.23 7.29
N LEU A 465 1.19 -18.49 6.98
CA LEU A 465 2.06 -18.86 5.86
C LEU A 465 1.45 -18.45 4.51
N ASP A 466 0.15 -18.63 4.36
CA ASP A 466 -0.57 -18.30 3.13
C ASP A 466 -0.61 -16.80 2.82
N LEU A 467 -0.46 -15.90 3.81
CA LEU A 467 -0.41 -14.46 3.53
C LEU A 467 0.70 -14.11 2.53
N GLY A 468 1.88 -14.70 2.70
CA GLY A 468 2.99 -14.53 1.75
C GLY A 468 2.66 -15.13 0.38
N THR A 469 2.13 -16.36 0.37
CA THR A 469 1.77 -17.08 -0.86
C THR A 469 0.72 -16.34 -1.69
N ILE A 470 -0.30 -15.77 -1.05
CA ILE A 470 -1.37 -15.02 -1.71
C ILE A 470 -0.83 -13.72 -2.31
N VAL A 471 0.00 -12.99 -1.59
CA VAL A 471 0.60 -11.75 -2.13
C VAL A 471 1.51 -12.08 -3.31
N LEU A 472 2.31 -13.13 -3.22
CA LEU A 472 3.13 -13.60 -4.33
C LEU A 472 2.29 -14.03 -5.54
N ALA A 473 1.18 -14.74 -5.32
CA ALA A 473 0.27 -15.15 -6.38
C ALA A 473 -0.42 -13.94 -7.03
N THR A 474 -0.86 -12.96 -6.24
CA THR A 474 -1.43 -11.71 -6.72
C THR A 474 -0.43 -10.96 -7.59
N ALA A 475 0.79 -10.78 -7.09
CA ALA A 475 1.86 -10.12 -7.84
C ALA A 475 2.18 -10.86 -9.15
N GLY A 476 2.16 -12.20 -9.15
CA GLY A 476 2.33 -13.01 -10.35
C GLY A 476 1.21 -12.80 -11.38
N LEU A 477 -0.05 -12.69 -10.94
CA LEU A 477 -1.19 -12.42 -11.82
C LEU A 477 -1.19 -10.98 -12.36
N SER A 478 -0.82 -10.01 -11.54
CA SER A 478 -0.57 -8.63 -11.96
C SER A 478 0.60 -8.53 -12.93
N PHE A 479 1.67 -9.32 -12.70
CA PHE A 479 2.84 -9.36 -13.58
C PHE A 479 2.48 -9.78 -15.01
N ILE A 480 1.56 -10.76 -15.14
CA ILE A 480 1.05 -11.25 -16.43
C ILE A 480 0.00 -10.29 -17.04
N GLY A 481 -0.42 -9.24 -16.31
CA GLY A 481 -1.29 -8.18 -16.82
C GLY A 481 -2.78 -8.40 -16.58
N VAL A 482 -3.17 -9.35 -15.73
CA VAL A 482 -4.59 -9.64 -15.39
C VAL A 482 -5.03 -8.95 -14.10
N GLY A 483 -4.08 -8.58 -13.24
CA GLY A 483 -4.35 -7.86 -11.99
C GLY A 483 -4.34 -6.34 -12.15
N ALA A 484 -3.41 -5.70 -11.47
CA ALA A 484 -3.36 -4.25 -11.34
C ALA A 484 -3.25 -3.51 -12.68
N GLN A 485 -3.85 -2.32 -12.71
CA GLN A 485 -3.74 -1.37 -13.80
C GLN A 485 -2.43 -0.57 -13.68
N PRO A 486 -1.88 -0.03 -14.78
CA PRO A 486 -0.55 0.58 -14.79
C PRO A 486 -0.34 1.74 -13.81
N TRP A 487 -1.42 2.45 -13.43
CA TRP A 487 -1.36 3.56 -12.47
C TRP A 487 -1.51 3.12 -11.01
N GLU A 488 -1.90 1.88 -10.74
CA GLU A 488 -2.07 1.38 -9.39
C GLU A 488 -0.70 1.08 -8.75
N PRO A 489 -0.45 1.51 -7.51
CA PRO A 489 0.74 1.11 -6.76
C PRO A 489 0.53 -0.32 -6.26
N GLU A 490 0.92 -1.32 -7.04
CA GLU A 490 0.94 -2.74 -6.64
C GLU A 490 2.27 -3.37 -7.09
N TRP A 491 2.91 -4.16 -6.22
CA TRP A 491 4.29 -4.54 -6.45
C TRP A 491 4.49 -5.44 -7.68
N GLY A 492 3.54 -6.32 -8.00
CA GLY A 492 3.59 -7.18 -9.18
C GLY A 492 3.55 -6.43 -10.50
N ILE A 493 2.64 -5.46 -10.66
CA ILE A 493 2.61 -4.63 -11.87
C ILE A 493 3.86 -3.74 -11.96
N MET A 494 4.39 -3.23 -10.84
CA MET A 494 5.64 -2.46 -10.85
C MET A 494 6.79 -3.31 -11.41
N ILE A 495 6.93 -4.56 -10.97
CA ILE A 495 7.95 -5.49 -11.50
C ILE A 495 7.73 -5.76 -12.99
N SER A 496 6.47 -5.98 -13.43
CA SER A 496 6.14 -6.25 -14.84
C SER A 496 6.69 -5.19 -15.80
N ARG A 497 6.64 -3.94 -15.35
CA ARG A 497 7.03 -2.79 -16.16
C ARG A 497 8.53 -2.59 -16.11
N GLY A 498 9.12 -2.63 -14.91
CA GLY A 498 10.57 -2.62 -14.74
C GLY A 498 11.29 -3.77 -15.43
N TYR A 499 10.63 -4.94 -15.58
CA TYR A 499 11.18 -6.11 -16.27
C TYR A 499 11.59 -5.81 -17.72
N GLN A 500 10.91 -4.89 -18.40
CA GLN A 500 11.24 -4.50 -19.78
C GLN A 500 12.57 -3.73 -19.87
N TYR A 501 13.07 -3.19 -18.75
CA TYR A 501 14.25 -2.33 -18.68
C TYR A 501 15.47 -2.99 -18.03
N ILE A 502 15.46 -4.32 -17.87
CA ILE A 502 16.58 -5.09 -17.30
C ILE A 502 17.89 -4.84 -18.08
N THR A 503 17.82 -4.76 -19.41
CA THR A 503 18.98 -4.51 -20.27
C THR A 503 19.38 -3.04 -20.34
N SER A 504 18.48 -2.12 -19.96
CA SER A 504 18.70 -0.67 -19.96
C SER A 504 19.47 -0.17 -18.72
N GLY A 505 19.64 -1.02 -17.71
CA GLY A 505 20.33 -0.66 -16.46
C GLY A 505 19.45 0.03 -15.41
N TYR A 506 18.14 0.14 -15.64
CA TYR A 506 17.16 0.70 -14.70
C TYR A 506 16.78 -0.32 -13.61
N TRP A 507 17.79 -0.76 -12.86
CA TRP A 507 17.67 -1.88 -11.93
C TRP A 507 16.64 -1.64 -10.82
N TRP A 508 16.43 -0.38 -10.43
CA TRP A 508 15.54 -0.02 -9.33
C TRP A 508 14.07 -0.32 -9.64
N GLU A 509 13.66 -0.27 -10.91
CA GLU A 509 12.26 -0.44 -11.31
C GLU A 509 11.72 -1.86 -11.08
N TYR A 510 12.57 -2.88 -11.17
CA TYR A 510 12.19 -4.27 -10.90
C TYR A 510 12.74 -4.81 -9.58
N MET A 511 13.94 -4.38 -9.17
CA MET A 511 14.60 -4.91 -7.97
C MET A 511 13.95 -4.40 -6.69
N VAL A 512 13.56 -3.12 -6.63
CA VAL A 512 12.98 -2.52 -5.43
C VAL A 512 11.62 -3.15 -5.08
N PRO A 513 10.63 -3.23 -5.99
CA PRO A 513 9.39 -3.95 -5.71
C PRO A 513 9.60 -5.46 -5.53
N GLY A 514 10.58 -6.06 -6.22
CA GLY A 514 10.95 -7.47 -6.01
C GLY A 514 11.44 -7.75 -4.59
N LEU A 515 12.29 -6.87 -4.04
CA LEU A 515 12.74 -6.95 -2.64
C LEU A 515 11.58 -6.74 -1.66
N ALA A 516 10.64 -5.85 -1.99
CA ALA A 516 9.44 -5.66 -1.16
C ALA A 516 8.60 -6.93 -1.07
N ILE A 517 8.37 -7.65 -2.18
CA ILE A 517 7.69 -8.96 -2.13
C ILE A 517 8.52 -9.98 -1.37
N PHE A 518 9.83 -10.07 -1.64
CA PHE A 518 10.72 -11.03 -1.00
C PHE A 518 10.70 -10.90 0.53
N PHE A 519 10.91 -9.70 1.06
CA PHE A 519 10.91 -9.49 2.51
C PHE A 519 9.54 -9.70 3.11
N PHE A 520 8.46 -9.34 2.42
CA PHE A 520 7.10 -9.61 2.87
C PHE A 520 6.84 -11.12 3.03
N VAL A 521 7.13 -11.90 1.98
CA VAL A 521 6.93 -13.35 1.97
C VAL A 521 7.83 -14.03 3.01
N LEU A 522 9.09 -13.59 3.11
CA LEU A 522 10.03 -14.09 4.12
C LEU A 522 9.50 -13.85 5.54
N ALA A 523 8.98 -12.65 5.81
CA ALA A 523 8.51 -12.26 7.13
C ALA A 523 7.36 -13.15 7.62
N PHE A 524 6.36 -13.38 6.76
CA PHE A 524 5.22 -14.24 7.09
C PHE A 524 5.58 -15.72 7.18
N ASN A 525 6.52 -16.21 6.36
CA ASN A 525 7.04 -17.58 6.49
C ASN A 525 7.76 -17.79 7.81
N LEU A 526 8.73 -16.93 8.14
CA LEU A 526 9.50 -17.03 9.40
C LEU A 526 8.60 -16.89 10.65
N PHE A 527 7.60 -16.01 10.58
CA PHE A 527 6.64 -15.84 11.67
C PHE A 527 5.71 -17.05 11.80
N GLY A 528 5.20 -17.58 10.68
CA GLY A 528 4.33 -18.75 10.66
C GLY A 528 5.00 -20.02 11.18
N ASP A 529 6.26 -20.26 10.82
CA ASP A 529 7.04 -21.39 11.35
C ASP A 529 7.23 -21.29 12.87
N GLY A 530 7.53 -20.09 13.37
CA GLY A 530 7.58 -19.85 14.82
C GLY A 530 6.27 -20.11 15.53
N LEU A 531 5.17 -19.71 14.90
CA LEU A 531 3.84 -19.96 15.45
C LEU A 531 3.51 -21.45 15.46
N ARG A 532 3.91 -22.19 14.42
CA ARG A 532 3.78 -23.64 14.32
C ARG A 532 4.50 -24.35 15.48
N ASP A 533 5.76 -24.01 15.71
CA ASP A 533 6.59 -24.64 16.75
C ASP A 533 5.98 -24.47 18.14
N ILE A 534 5.34 -23.33 18.39
CA ILE A 534 4.75 -23.02 19.71
C ILE A 534 3.39 -23.66 19.89
N LEU A 535 2.62 -23.76 18.82
CA LEU A 535 1.30 -24.36 18.82
C LEU A 535 1.34 -25.88 18.69
N ASP A 536 2.48 -26.48 18.33
CA ASP A 536 2.67 -27.94 18.35
C ASP A 536 2.77 -28.46 19.80
N PRO A 537 1.79 -29.25 20.28
CA PRO A 537 1.81 -29.79 21.64
C PRO A 537 2.89 -30.87 21.84
N ARG A 538 3.45 -31.44 20.76
CA ARG A 538 4.48 -32.50 20.85
C ARG A 538 5.85 -31.98 21.27
N LEU A 539 6.17 -30.72 20.95
CA LEU A 539 7.42 -30.05 21.34
C LEU A 539 7.45 -29.62 22.82
N ARG A 540 6.34 -29.84 23.56
CA ARG A 540 6.19 -29.49 24.99
C ARG A 540 6.37 -30.68 25.96
N ARG A 541 6.69 -31.87 25.45
CA ARG A 541 7.11 -33.03 26.25
C ARG A 541 8.62 -33.10 26.27
#